data_AF-A0A2G9RQ71-F1
#
_entry.id   AF-A0A2G9RQ71-F1
#
_cell.length_a   1.000
_cell.length_b   1.000
_cell.length_c   1.000
_cell.angle_alpha   90.00
_cell.angle_beta   90.00
_cell.angle_gamma   90.00
#
_symmetry.space_group_name_H-M   'P 1'
#
loop_
_entity.id
_entity.type
_entity.pdbx_description
1 polymer ?
#
loop_
_entity_poly.entity_id
_entity_poly.type
_entity_poly.pdbx_seq_one_letter_code
_entity_poly.pdbx_strand_id
1 'polypeptide(L)'
;DIGDCWLLAAIASLTLDQDILARVVPENQSFQKNYAGIFRYQFWQYGEWVEVVVDDRLPTKDGHLVFVHSAEGNEFWGSLLEKAYAKLNGSYEALTGGSTIEGFEDFTGGISEVYDLKKAPADLYEIIQKALKAESLLGCSIDITNAYDTEAITSRKLVKGHAYSVTGAEELVRVRNPWGEVEWNGPWSDEAPEWNSIDPKVKAALDKQSDDGEFWMAFSDFIREYSRLEICNLSPDTLTSKEQHKWNTTLFNGTWARGSTAGGCQNYPATFWTNPQFRIKLEEPDHDHDGSSKEPCCTFIVGLMQKNRRRQRKMGEDLLSIGFALYKVPKEVH
;
A
#
# COMPACT_ATOMS: atom_id res chain seq x y z
N ASP A 1 18.24 13.03 5.13
CA ASP A 1 17.17 12.02 5.14
C ASP A 1 15.83 12.71 5.25
N ILE A 2 15.02 12.58 4.19
CA ILE A 2 13.60 12.88 4.24
C ILE A 2 12.92 11.59 4.69
N GLY A 3 11.93 11.67 5.58
CA GLY A 3 11.17 10.50 6.05
C GLY A 3 10.18 10.01 5.00
N ASP A 4 10.69 9.50 3.88
CA ASP A 4 9.95 8.96 2.73
C ASP A 4 10.09 7.44 2.58
N CYS A 5 10.57 6.74 3.62
CA CYS A 5 10.64 5.28 3.70
C CYS A 5 9.31 4.58 3.32
N TRP A 6 8.18 5.23 3.62
CA TRP A 6 6.84 4.78 3.23
C TRP A 6 6.66 4.70 1.71
N LEU A 7 7.22 5.66 0.96
CA LEU A 7 7.14 5.72 -0.49
C LEU A 7 8.06 4.67 -1.12
N LEU A 8 9.26 4.51 -0.56
CA LEU A 8 10.20 3.46 -0.96
C LEU A 8 9.60 2.07 -0.84
N ALA A 9 8.94 1.78 0.28
CA ALA A 9 8.26 0.51 0.46
C ALA A 9 7.13 0.33 -0.57
N ALA A 10 6.35 1.38 -0.83
CA ALA A 10 5.31 1.31 -1.86
C ALA A 10 5.91 1.02 -3.26
N ILE A 11 7.00 1.71 -3.63
CA ILE A 11 7.72 1.49 -4.89
C ILE A 11 8.29 0.08 -4.95
N ALA A 12 8.87 -0.42 -3.86
CA ALA A 12 9.40 -1.78 -3.80
C ALA A 12 8.31 -2.82 -3.99
N SER A 13 7.13 -2.64 -3.39
CA SER A 13 6.00 -3.56 -3.63
C SER A 13 5.52 -3.51 -5.07
N LEU A 14 5.59 -2.36 -5.78
CA LEU A 14 5.27 -2.31 -7.21
C LEU A 14 6.17 -3.23 -8.04
N THR A 15 7.44 -3.38 -7.67
CA THR A 15 8.37 -4.23 -8.44
C THR A 15 7.98 -5.71 -8.43
N LEU A 16 7.11 -6.12 -7.51
CA LEU A 16 6.60 -7.48 -7.41
C LEU A 16 5.57 -7.80 -8.50
N ASP A 17 4.92 -6.78 -9.07
CA ASP A 17 3.93 -6.92 -10.13
C ASP A 17 4.32 -6.07 -11.35
N GLN A 18 4.75 -6.75 -12.41
CA GLN A 18 5.24 -6.10 -13.64
C GLN A 18 4.14 -5.35 -14.40
N ASP A 19 2.87 -5.77 -14.30
CA ASP A 19 1.77 -5.10 -14.98
C ASP A 19 1.45 -3.77 -14.29
N ILE A 20 1.41 -3.76 -12.95
CA ILE A 20 1.23 -2.54 -12.16
C ILE A 20 2.44 -1.61 -12.35
N LEU A 21 3.66 -2.16 -12.32
CA LEU A 21 4.87 -1.38 -12.55
C LEU A 21 4.84 -0.72 -13.93
N ALA A 22 4.52 -1.47 -15.00
CA ALA A 22 4.46 -0.94 -16.36
C ALA A 22 3.35 0.11 -16.53
N ARG A 23 2.30 0.04 -15.72
CA ARG A 23 1.25 1.07 -15.66
C ARG A 23 1.77 2.39 -15.11
N VAL A 24 2.51 2.36 -14.00
CA VAL A 24 3.06 3.54 -13.32
C VAL A 24 4.31 4.09 -14.03
N VAL A 25 5.17 3.18 -14.50
CA VAL A 25 6.47 3.43 -15.11
C VAL A 25 6.45 2.89 -16.55
N PRO A 26 6.08 3.72 -17.55
CA PRO A 26 6.07 3.27 -18.93
C PRO A 26 7.46 2.77 -19.38
N GLU A 27 7.52 1.52 -19.83
CA GLU A 27 8.78 0.84 -20.23
C GLU A 27 9.49 1.49 -21.42
N ASN A 28 8.78 2.30 -22.20
CA ASN A 28 9.26 2.84 -23.47
C ASN A 28 10.16 4.08 -23.32
N GLN A 29 10.90 4.18 -22.22
CA GLN A 29 11.76 5.32 -21.85
C GLN A 29 13.22 4.88 -21.74
N SER A 30 14.14 5.64 -22.34
CA SER A 30 15.55 5.26 -22.42
C SER A 30 16.44 6.48 -22.43
N PHE A 31 17.61 6.37 -21.78
CA PHE A 31 18.68 7.35 -21.86
C PHE A 31 19.47 7.28 -23.18
N GLN A 32 19.31 6.22 -23.97
CA GLN A 32 20.08 5.97 -25.19
C GLN A 32 19.25 6.22 -26.45
N LYS A 33 17.97 5.87 -26.45
CA LYS A 33 17.08 5.97 -27.61
C LYS A 33 16.09 7.11 -27.45
N ASN A 34 16.05 8.03 -28.42
CA ASN A 34 15.17 9.21 -28.43
C ASN A 34 15.27 10.06 -27.15
N TYR A 35 16.45 10.08 -26.52
CA TYR A 35 16.68 10.81 -25.28
C TYR A 35 16.62 12.32 -25.51
N ALA A 36 15.81 12.99 -24.69
CA ALA A 36 15.66 14.45 -24.67
C ALA A 36 15.60 15.00 -23.24
N GLY A 37 16.12 14.27 -22.24
CA GLY A 37 16.10 14.66 -20.83
C GLY A 37 14.68 14.78 -20.25
N ILE A 38 13.74 13.97 -20.74
CA ILE A 38 12.31 14.03 -20.40
C ILE A 38 11.78 12.61 -20.16
N PHE A 39 11.07 12.45 -19.05
CA PHE A 39 10.47 11.19 -18.60
C PHE A 39 9.03 11.44 -18.13
N ARG A 40 8.22 10.40 -18.10
CA ARG A 40 6.81 10.43 -17.72
C ARG A 40 6.46 9.24 -16.84
N TYR A 41 5.49 9.47 -15.98
CA TYR A 41 4.96 8.52 -15.01
C TYR A 41 3.45 8.69 -14.93
N GLN A 42 2.74 7.65 -14.49
CA GLN A 42 1.29 7.72 -14.25
C GLN A 42 0.99 7.46 -12.78
N PHE A 43 0.19 8.33 -12.19
CA PHE A 43 -0.29 8.17 -10.83
C PHE A 43 -1.81 8.19 -10.84
N TRP A 44 -2.42 7.30 -10.11
CA TRP A 44 -3.84 7.38 -9.81
C TRP A 44 -4.07 8.52 -8.82
N GLN A 45 -5.04 9.38 -9.09
CA GLN A 45 -5.40 10.52 -8.26
C GLN A 45 -6.91 10.58 -8.15
N TYR A 46 -7.43 10.11 -7.01
CA TYR A 46 -8.82 10.28 -6.60
C TYR A 46 -9.85 9.84 -7.65
N GLY A 47 -9.58 8.74 -8.35
CA GLY A 47 -10.45 8.14 -9.36
C GLY A 47 -9.96 8.25 -10.80
N GLU A 48 -8.88 8.98 -11.05
CA GLU A 48 -8.39 9.24 -12.41
C GLU A 48 -6.88 9.03 -12.51
N TRP A 49 -6.42 8.46 -13.62
CA TRP A 49 -4.99 8.34 -13.90
C TRP A 49 -4.44 9.65 -14.46
N VAL A 50 -3.41 10.19 -13.82
CA VAL A 50 -2.75 11.46 -14.16
C VAL A 50 -1.34 11.18 -14.64
N GLU A 51 -1.03 11.60 -15.86
CA GLU A 51 0.33 11.57 -16.39
C GLU A 51 1.14 12.76 -15.86
N VAL A 52 2.33 12.48 -15.32
CA VAL A 52 3.27 13.48 -14.81
C VAL A 52 4.58 13.37 -15.55
N VAL A 53 4.96 14.46 -16.22
CA VAL A 53 6.21 14.58 -16.95
C VAL A 53 7.25 15.31 -16.11
N VAL A 54 8.48 14.81 -16.08
CA VAL A 54 9.64 15.41 -15.39
C VAL A 54 10.87 15.43 -16.29
N ASP A 55 11.74 16.42 -16.07
CA ASP A 55 13.11 16.34 -16.57
C ASP A 55 13.96 15.40 -15.69
N ASP A 56 15.18 15.09 -16.10
CA ASP A 56 16.06 14.14 -15.41
C ASP A 56 17.07 14.76 -14.43
N ARG A 57 16.93 16.04 -14.11
CA ARG A 57 17.81 16.70 -13.13
C ARG A 57 17.45 16.23 -11.71
N LEU A 58 18.28 15.39 -11.13
CA LEU A 58 18.07 14.87 -9.78
C LEU A 58 18.87 15.68 -8.74
N PRO A 59 18.34 15.88 -7.52
CA PRO A 59 19.09 16.50 -6.44
C PRO A 59 20.30 15.64 -6.03
N THR A 60 21.47 16.26 -5.97
CA THR A 60 22.72 15.60 -5.56
C THR A 60 23.47 16.41 -4.52
N LYS A 61 24.19 15.73 -3.62
CA LYS A 61 25.16 16.32 -2.71
C LYS A 61 26.47 15.55 -2.83
N ASP A 62 27.57 16.28 -3.03
CA ASP A 62 28.90 15.67 -3.20
C ASP A 62 28.94 14.61 -4.33
N GLY A 63 28.18 14.81 -5.40
CA GLY A 63 28.08 13.90 -6.54
C GLY A 63 27.19 12.67 -6.34
N HIS A 64 26.55 12.52 -5.18
CA HIS A 64 25.67 11.40 -4.84
C HIS A 64 24.22 11.86 -4.80
N LEU A 65 23.29 10.99 -5.21
CA LEU A 65 21.85 11.22 -5.06
C LEU A 65 21.50 11.31 -3.57
N VAL A 66 20.65 12.27 -3.21
CA VAL A 66 20.24 12.49 -1.81
C VAL A 66 18.88 11.89 -1.45
N PHE A 67 18.19 11.34 -2.44
CA PHE A 67 16.88 10.69 -2.31
C PHE A 67 16.95 9.26 -2.86
N VAL A 68 15.81 8.69 -3.25
CA VAL A 68 15.71 7.31 -3.76
C VAL A 68 16.74 7.07 -4.87
N HIS A 69 17.49 5.98 -4.75
CA HIS A 69 18.48 5.55 -5.74
C HIS A 69 18.60 4.03 -5.73
N SER A 70 18.97 3.45 -6.88
CA SER A 70 19.24 2.03 -7.01
C SER A 70 20.64 1.69 -6.49
N ALA A 71 20.79 0.50 -5.90
CA ALA A 71 22.08 -0.03 -5.48
C ALA A 71 23.01 -0.33 -6.68
N GLU A 72 22.47 -0.61 -7.87
CA GLU A 72 23.26 -0.84 -9.09
C GLU A 72 23.92 0.46 -9.61
N GLY A 73 23.43 1.63 -9.19
CA GLY A 73 24.01 2.95 -9.50
C GLY A 73 23.83 3.43 -10.95
N ASN A 74 23.40 2.57 -11.87
CA ASN A 74 23.12 2.88 -13.28
C ASN A 74 21.62 2.87 -13.62
N GLU A 75 20.75 2.65 -12.63
CA GLU A 75 19.30 2.59 -12.75
C GLU A 75 18.65 3.80 -12.05
N PHE A 76 17.87 4.58 -12.80
CA PHE A 76 17.36 5.88 -12.35
C PHE A 76 15.83 5.99 -12.35
N TRP A 77 15.10 4.95 -12.75
CA TRP A 77 13.63 5.04 -12.86
C TRP A 77 12.97 5.31 -11.51
N GLY A 78 13.48 4.72 -10.41
CA GLY A 78 12.99 4.94 -9.05
C GLY A 78 13.20 6.39 -8.59
N SER A 79 14.40 6.95 -8.82
CA SER A 79 14.71 8.35 -8.50
C SER A 79 13.83 9.34 -9.26
N LEU A 80 13.55 9.04 -10.54
CA LEU A 80 12.72 9.88 -11.39
C LEU A 80 11.21 9.72 -11.09
N LEU A 81 10.78 8.51 -10.71
CA LEU A 81 9.43 8.23 -10.22
C LEU A 81 9.13 9.05 -8.97
N GLU A 82 10.04 9.02 -7.99
CA GLU A 82 9.97 9.83 -6.78
C GLU A 82 9.90 11.33 -7.12
N LYS A 83 10.74 11.80 -8.05
CA LYS A 83 10.69 13.19 -8.52
C LYS A 83 9.33 13.57 -9.11
N ALA A 84 8.74 12.69 -9.93
CA ALA A 84 7.43 12.91 -10.52
C ALA A 84 6.35 12.96 -9.44
N TYR A 85 6.44 12.09 -8.44
CA TYR A 85 5.52 12.08 -7.31
C TYR A 85 5.68 13.32 -6.40
N ALA A 86 6.92 13.76 -6.16
CA ALA A 86 7.23 15.02 -5.49
C ALA A 86 6.66 16.22 -6.25
N LYS A 87 6.74 16.23 -7.59
CA LYS A 87 6.14 17.26 -8.44
C LYS A 87 4.61 17.29 -8.31
N LEU A 88 3.97 16.12 -8.32
CA LEU A 88 2.52 15.99 -8.16
C LEU A 88 2.05 16.58 -6.82
N ASN A 89 2.79 16.29 -5.75
CA ASN A 89 2.55 16.78 -4.40
C ASN A 89 3.08 18.21 -4.13
N GLY A 90 3.87 18.77 -5.07
CA GLY A 90 4.32 20.15 -5.11
C GLY A 90 5.74 20.43 -4.59
N SER A 91 6.41 19.46 -3.95
CA SER A 91 7.84 19.50 -3.56
C SER A 91 8.26 18.19 -2.88
N TYR A 92 9.56 17.88 -2.87
CA TYR A 92 10.11 16.73 -2.10
C TYR A 92 9.75 16.79 -0.61
N GLU A 93 9.81 17.98 0.00
CA GLU A 93 9.44 18.18 1.41
C GLU A 93 7.98 17.76 1.70
N ALA A 94 7.08 17.85 0.71
CA ALA A 94 5.67 17.47 0.87
C ALA A 94 5.46 15.94 0.98
N LEU A 95 6.48 15.15 0.66
CA LEU A 95 6.48 13.70 0.81
C LEU A 95 6.81 13.25 2.24
N THR A 96 7.27 14.16 3.10
CA THR A 96 7.56 13.84 4.50
C THR A 96 6.29 13.44 5.25
N GLY A 97 6.34 12.32 5.96
CA GLY A 97 5.25 11.87 6.84
C GLY A 97 4.00 11.44 6.07
N GLY A 98 4.16 10.49 5.15
CA GLY A 98 3.06 9.73 4.54
C GLY A 98 2.98 8.31 5.05
N SER A 99 1.95 7.60 4.60
CA SER A 99 1.73 6.18 4.87
C SER A 99 1.83 5.39 3.57
N THR A 100 2.34 4.15 3.65
CA THR A 100 2.54 3.27 2.49
C THR A 100 1.22 3.04 1.73
N ILE A 101 0.07 3.01 2.43
CA ILE A 101 -1.27 2.98 1.80
C ILE A 101 -1.49 4.11 0.78
N GLU A 102 -0.97 5.32 1.03
CA GLU A 102 -1.16 6.44 0.11
C GLU A 102 -0.38 6.19 -1.17
N GLY A 103 0.81 5.60 -1.05
CA GLY A 103 1.60 5.17 -2.20
C GLY A 103 0.90 4.06 -2.96
N PHE A 104 0.39 3.04 -2.26
CA PHE A 104 -0.36 1.96 -2.90
C PHE A 104 -1.59 2.47 -3.66
N GLU A 105 -2.40 3.34 -3.07
CA GLU A 105 -3.57 3.93 -3.72
C GLU A 105 -3.15 4.74 -4.96
N ASP A 106 -2.14 5.59 -4.84
CA ASP A 106 -1.68 6.44 -5.94
C ASP A 106 -0.94 5.67 -7.04
N PHE A 107 -0.45 4.47 -6.76
CA PHE A 107 0.22 3.62 -7.75
C PHE A 107 -0.69 2.58 -8.38
N THR A 108 -1.79 2.21 -7.73
CA THR A 108 -2.65 1.11 -8.19
C THR A 108 -4.07 1.53 -8.52
N GLY A 109 -4.55 2.63 -7.94
CA GLY A 109 -5.98 2.96 -7.91
C GLY A 109 -6.84 1.97 -7.11
N GLY A 110 -6.19 1.15 -6.27
CA GLY A 110 -6.83 0.22 -5.37
C GLY A 110 -7.46 0.89 -4.15
N ILE A 111 -8.06 0.08 -3.29
CA ILE A 111 -8.64 0.51 -2.01
C ILE A 111 -7.87 -0.16 -0.89
N SER A 112 -7.35 0.64 0.03
CA SER A 112 -6.53 0.15 1.13
C SER A 112 -7.31 -0.13 2.41
N GLU A 113 -6.97 -1.23 3.08
CA GLU A 113 -7.42 -1.63 4.41
C GLU A 113 -6.24 -1.68 5.37
N VAL A 114 -6.46 -1.34 6.65
CA VAL A 114 -5.41 -1.33 7.67
C VAL A 114 -5.85 -2.16 8.87
N TYR A 115 -4.99 -3.08 9.28
CA TYR A 115 -5.17 -3.93 10.46
C TYR A 115 -4.15 -3.60 11.53
N ASP A 116 -4.63 -3.31 12.75
CA ASP A 116 -3.81 -3.26 13.96
C ASP A 116 -3.51 -4.70 14.40
N LEU A 117 -2.25 -5.13 14.29
CA LEU A 117 -1.86 -6.52 14.54
C LEU A 117 -2.01 -6.91 16.02
N LYS A 118 -2.02 -5.94 16.95
CA LYS A 118 -2.31 -6.21 18.38
C LYS A 118 -3.76 -6.58 18.62
N LYS A 119 -4.65 -6.26 17.67
CA LYS A 119 -6.08 -6.55 17.68
C LYS A 119 -6.48 -7.31 16.42
N ALA A 120 -5.55 -8.08 15.86
CA ALA A 120 -5.77 -8.85 14.66
C ALA A 120 -7.00 -9.76 14.81
N PRO A 121 -7.87 -9.84 13.79
CA PRO A 121 -8.96 -10.80 13.80
C PRO A 121 -8.41 -12.24 13.68
N ALA A 122 -9.15 -13.22 14.18
CA ALA A 122 -8.68 -14.61 14.25
C ALA A 122 -8.43 -15.23 12.86
N ASP A 123 -9.11 -14.73 11.84
CA ASP A 123 -9.02 -15.12 10.44
C ASP A 123 -8.03 -14.26 9.63
N LEU A 124 -7.20 -13.43 10.27
CA LEU A 124 -6.25 -12.54 9.57
C LEU A 124 -5.30 -13.29 8.62
N TYR A 125 -4.87 -14.49 8.98
CA TYR A 125 -4.02 -15.30 8.11
C TYR A 125 -4.73 -15.67 6.80
N GLU A 126 -6.01 -16.06 6.89
CA GLU A 126 -6.83 -16.37 5.72
C GLU A 126 -7.07 -15.10 4.87
N ILE A 127 -7.24 -13.95 5.51
CA ILE A 127 -7.37 -12.65 4.83
C ILE A 127 -6.09 -12.36 4.03
N ILE A 128 -4.90 -12.52 4.62
CA ILE A 128 -3.61 -12.34 3.93
C ILE A 128 -3.50 -13.27 2.72
N GLN A 129 -3.84 -14.56 2.89
CA GLN A 129 -3.78 -15.52 1.78
C GLN A 129 -4.76 -15.17 0.65
N LYS A 130 -5.98 -14.74 0.99
CA LYS A 130 -6.96 -14.30 0.00
C LYS A 130 -6.50 -13.04 -0.73
N ALA A 131 -5.93 -12.07 -0.01
CA ALA A 131 -5.40 -10.85 -0.59
C ALA A 131 -4.25 -11.14 -1.56
N LEU A 132 -3.28 -11.97 -1.17
CA LEU A 132 -2.18 -12.37 -2.06
C LEU A 132 -2.66 -13.13 -3.30
N LYS A 133 -3.65 -14.02 -3.15
CA LYS A 133 -4.28 -14.73 -4.28
C LYS A 133 -5.05 -13.79 -5.22
N ALA A 134 -5.60 -12.70 -4.68
CA ALA A 134 -6.25 -11.65 -5.45
C ALA A 134 -5.26 -10.61 -6.01
N GLU A 135 -3.95 -10.90 -5.93
CA GLU A 135 -2.87 -10.02 -6.38
C GLU A 135 -2.85 -8.66 -5.66
N SER A 136 -3.47 -8.53 -4.48
CA SER A 136 -3.41 -7.33 -3.66
C SER A 136 -1.96 -7.04 -3.23
N LEU A 137 -1.63 -5.76 -3.10
CA LEU A 137 -0.34 -5.35 -2.53
C LEU A 137 -0.44 -5.31 -1.01
N LEU A 138 0.50 -5.96 -0.31
CA LEU A 138 0.51 -6.00 1.14
C LEU A 138 1.77 -5.34 1.68
N GLY A 139 1.59 -4.42 2.61
CA GLY A 139 2.64 -3.76 3.37
C GLY A 139 2.51 -4.03 4.86
N CYS A 140 3.61 -3.96 5.60
CA CYS A 140 3.59 -4.04 7.06
C CYS A 140 4.65 -3.14 7.67
N SER A 141 4.45 -2.74 8.93
CA SER A 141 5.36 -1.84 9.63
C SER A 141 5.36 -2.06 11.13
N ILE A 142 6.45 -1.60 11.76
CA ILE A 142 6.63 -1.63 13.21
C ILE A 142 6.53 -0.20 13.75
N ASP A 143 5.58 0.04 14.65
CA ASP A 143 5.39 1.37 15.24
C ASP A 143 6.63 1.78 16.06
N ILE A 144 7.00 3.05 15.98
CA ILE A 144 8.02 3.66 16.84
C ILE A 144 7.40 4.20 18.11
N THR A 145 8.12 4.08 19.23
CA THR A 145 7.72 4.65 20.52
C THR A 145 8.19 6.10 20.67
N ASN A 146 9.35 6.43 20.09
CA ASN A 146 9.92 7.78 20.06
C ASN A 146 10.44 8.11 18.67
N ALA A 147 10.52 9.40 18.33
CA ALA A 147 11.05 9.86 17.03
C ALA A 147 12.52 9.41 16.78
N TYR A 148 13.30 9.20 17.84
CA TYR A 148 14.66 8.67 17.76
C TYR A 148 14.74 7.18 17.41
N ASP A 149 13.62 6.46 17.47
CA ASP A 149 13.54 5.04 17.11
C ASP A 149 13.24 4.85 15.61
N THR A 150 13.13 5.93 14.83
CA THR A 150 12.94 5.86 13.37
C THR A 150 14.14 5.18 12.74
N GLU A 151 13.89 4.15 11.94
CA GLU A 151 14.91 3.29 11.32
C GLU A 151 15.85 2.59 12.31
N ALA A 152 15.45 2.48 13.58
CA ALA A 152 16.24 1.74 14.57
C ALA A 152 16.15 0.22 14.34
N ILE A 153 17.31 -0.43 14.20
CA ILE A 153 17.42 -1.88 14.05
C ILE A 153 17.27 -2.55 15.43
N THR A 154 16.34 -3.48 15.53
CA THR A 154 16.12 -4.31 16.72
C THR A 154 17.19 -5.39 16.88
N SER A 155 17.23 -6.03 18.06
CA SER A 155 18.09 -7.21 18.29
C SER A 155 17.78 -8.38 17.35
N ARG A 156 16.57 -8.39 16.76
CA ARG A 156 16.12 -9.38 15.79
C ARG A 156 16.38 -8.99 14.33
N LYS A 157 17.16 -7.92 14.11
CA LYS A 157 17.46 -7.32 12.80
C LYS A 157 16.23 -6.80 12.03
N LEU A 158 15.10 -6.56 12.71
CA LEU A 158 13.98 -5.81 12.13
C LEU A 158 14.17 -4.31 12.37
N VAL A 159 13.84 -3.50 11.37
CA VAL A 159 13.90 -2.02 11.38
C VAL A 159 12.56 -1.44 11.82
N LYS A 160 12.56 -0.56 12.82
CA LYS A 160 11.35 0.14 13.30
C LYS A 160 11.06 1.41 12.51
N GLY A 161 9.79 1.82 12.43
CA GLY A 161 9.38 3.03 11.71
C GLY A 161 9.66 2.94 10.20
N HIS A 162 9.77 1.72 9.70
CA HIS A 162 10.11 1.36 8.33
C HIS A 162 9.00 0.47 7.78
N ALA A 163 8.81 0.55 6.47
CA ALA A 163 7.79 -0.21 5.78
C ALA A 163 8.41 -1.39 5.05
N TYR A 164 7.75 -2.54 5.18
CA TYR A 164 8.10 -3.82 4.57
C TYR A 164 6.97 -4.25 3.64
N SER A 165 7.27 -5.15 2.70
CA SER A 165 6.25 -5.80 1.87
C SER A 165 5.97 -7.21 2.36
N VAL A 166 4.73 -7.66 2.36
CA VAL A 166 4.38 -9.08 2.53
C VAL A 166 4.24 -9.70 1.14
N THR A 167 5.07 -10.68 0.82
CA THR A 167 5.22 -11.21 -0.55
C THR A 167 4.78 -12.68 -0.66
N GLY A 168 4.32 -13.30 0.42
CA GLY A 168 3.91 -14.70 0.43
C GLY A 168 3.29 -15.16 1.75
N ALA A 169 2.42 -16.17 1.68
CA ALA A 169 1.78 -16.77 2.85
C ALA A 169 1.48 -18.28 2.64
N GLU A 170 2.43 -19.13 3.04
CA GLU A 170 2.40 -20.59 2.90
C GLU A 170 2.79 -21.27 4.23
N GLU A 171 1.85 -21.38 5.18
CA GLU A 171 2.03 -21.73 6.61
C GLU A 171 2.94 -20.76 7.42
N LEU A 172 3.82 -20.06 6.72
CA LEU A 172 4.66 -18.95 7.17
C LEU A 172 4.22 -17.67 6.47
N VAL A 173 4.81 -16.53 6.86
CA VAL A 173 4.69 -15.26 6.14
C VAL A 173 6.05 -14.89 5.58
N ARG A 174 6.09 -14.56 4.29
CA ARG A 174 7.28 -14.02 3.63
C ARG A 174 7.22 -12.51 3.62
N VAL A 175 8.27 -11.88 4.12
CA VAL A 175 8.37 -10.43 4.27
C VAL A 175 9.65 -9.95 3.59
N ARG A 176 9.57 -8.81 2.91
CA ARG A 176 10.69 -8.20 2.19
C ARG A 176 11.00 -6.81 2.73
N ASN A 177 12.25 -6.62 3.14
CA ASN A 177 12.85 -5.32 3.43
C ASN A 177 13.21 -4.62 2.10
N PRO A 178 12.66 -3.43 1.82
CA PRO A 178 12.99 -2.70 0.59
C PRO A 178 14.45 -2.24 0.49
N TRP A 179 15.23 -2.28 1.58
CA TRP A 179 16.67 -2.01 1.51
C TRP A 179 17.45 -3.08 0.75
N GLY A 180 16.87 -4.27 0.56
CA GLY A 180 17.57 -5.38 -0.08
C GLY A 180 18.67 -6.00 0.78
N GLU A 181 18.69 -5.65 2.07
CA GLU A 181 19.62 -6.14 3.09
C GLU A 181 18.94 -6.07 4.45
N VAL A 182 19.62 -6.57 5.50
CA VAL A 182 19.15 -6.53 6.89
C VAL A 182 17.87 -7.36 7.07
N GLU A 183 18.08 -8.66 7.27
CA GLU A 183 17.02 -9.66 7.36
C GLU A 183 16.82 -10.18 8.78
N TRP A 184 15.62 -10.70 9.04
CA TRP A 184 15.25 -11.40 10.27
C TRP A 184 16.25 -12.49 10.65
N ASN A 185 16.65 -12.55 11.92
CA ASN A 185 17.60 -13.55 12.44
C ASN A 185 16.98 -14.56 13.42
N GLY A 186 15.66 -14.69 13.42
CA GLY A 186 14.94 -15.64 14.28
C GLY A 186 14.59 -16.94 13.56
N PRO A 187 13.63 -17.72 14.10
CA PRO A 187 13.11 -18.92 13.46
C PRO A 187 12.69 -18.66 12.01
N TRP A 188 13.00 -19.59 11.11
CA TRP A 188 12.73 -19.52 9.67
C TRP A 188 13.49 -18.45 8.87
N SER A 189 14.45 -17.76 9.49
CA SER A 189 15.47 -17.02 8.72
C SER A 189 16.25 -17.95 7.78
N ASP A 190 16.92 -17.38 6.78
CA ASP A 190 17.60 -18.12 5.70
C ASP A 190 18.63 -19.16 6.18
N GLU A 191 19.29 -18.87 7.31
CA GLU A 191 20.27 -19.76 7.95
C GLU A 191 19.65 -20.63 9.07
N ALA A 192 18.33 -20.55 9.30
CA ALA A 192 17.69 -21.17 10.43
C ALA A 192 17.63 -22.71 10.30
N PRO A 193 17.92 -23.47 11.38
CA PRO A 193 17.96 -24.92 11.35
C PRO A 193 16.61 -25.59 11.06
N GLU A 194 15.49 -24.87 11.26
CA GLU A 194 14.12 -25.32 10.99
C GLU A 194 13.96 -25.79 9.53
N TRP A 195 14.64 -25.13 8.60
CA TRP A 195 14.64 -25.49 7.18
C TRP A 195 15.20 -26.89 6.90
N ASN A 196 16.04 -27.45 7.78
CA ASN A 196 16.59 -28.80 7.61
C ASN A 196 15.53 -29.91 7.73
N SER A 197 14.36 -29.58 8.29
CA SER A 197 13.24 -30.51 8.43
C SER A 197 12.26 -30.51 7.25
N ILE A 198 12.40 -29.54 6.33
CA ILE A 198 11.55 -29.39 5.15
C ILE A 198 12.13 -30.16 3.97
N ASP A 199 11.27 -30.68 3.10
CA ASP A 199 11.69 -31.34 1.87
C ASP A 199 12.60 -30.39 1.04
N PRO A 200 13.78 -30.84 0.57
CA PRO A 200 14.72 -29.99 -0.15
C PRO A 200 14.13 -29.30 -1.40
N LYS A 201 13.13 -29.90 -2.07
CA LYS A 201 12.48 -29.26 -3.22
C LYS A 201 11.56 -28.12 -2.80
N VAL A 202 10.84 -28.30 -1.69
CA VAL A 202 9.99 -27.26 -1.11
C VAL A 202 10.87 -26.13 -0.58
N LYS A 203 11.96 -26.46 0.12
CA LYS A 203 12.96 -25.50 0.56
C LYS A 203 13.49 -24.68 -0.62
N ALA A 204 13.97 -25.32 -1.69
CA ALA A 204 14.51 -24.61 -2.85
C ALA A 204 13.48 -23.76 -3.60
N ALA A 205 12.18 -24.03 -3.45
CA ALA A 205 11.11 -23.23 -4.04
C ALA A 205 10.75 -22.00 -3.18
N LEU A 206 10.85 -22.12 -1.86
CA LEU A 206 10.44 -21.09 -0.90
C LEU A 206 11.61 -20.18 -0.48
N ASP A 207 12.79 -20.75 -0.30
CA ASP A 207 13.97 -20.12 0.29
C ASP A 207 15.11 -20.10 -0.74
N LYS A 208 15.47 -18.89 -1.18
CA LYS A 208 16.57 -18.66 -2.15
C LYS A 208 17.93 -18.55 -1.47
N GLN A 209 18.00 -18.47 -0.13
CA GLN A 209 19.21 -18.26 0.66
C GLN A 209 20.10 -17.15 0.09
N SER A 210 19.58 -15.93 0.05
CA SER A 210 20.25 -14.76 -0.51
C SER A 210 19.96 -13.56 0.37
N ASP A 211 20.98 -12.76 0.70
CA ASP A 211 20.79 -11.47 1.38
C ASP A 211 20.21 -10.47 0.36
N ASP A 212 18.90 -10.57 0.15
CA ASP A 212 18.12 -9.75 -0.79
C ASP A 212 16.98 -8.98 -0.08
N GLY A 213 17.00 -9.03 1.26
CA GLY A 213 16.02 -8.42 2.15
C GLY A 213 14.76 -9.25 2.34
N GLU A 214 14.58 -10.37 1.64
CA GLU A 214 13.39 -11.23 1.74
C GLU A 214 13.64 -12.42 2.68
N PHE A 215 12.75 -12.60 3.66
CA PHE A 215 12.86 -13.66 4.65
C PHE A 215 11.50 -14.24 5.01
N TRP A 216 11.51 -15.46 5.54
CA TRP A 216 10.32 -16.09 6.12
C TRP A 216 10.30 -15.97 7.63
N MET A 217 9.09 -15.90 8.19
CA MET A 217 8.88 -15.98 9.63
C MET A 217 7.55 -16.67 9.95
N ALA A 218 7.44 -17.24 11.15
CA ALA A 218 6.17 -17.78 11.61
C ALA A 218 5.11 -16.67 11.74
N PHE A 219 3.85 -16.97 11.42
CA PHE A 219 2.77 -15.99 11.56
C PHE A 219 2.61 -15.47 13.00
N SER A 220 2.86 -16.32 13.99
CA SER A 220 2.89 -15.92 15.41
C SER A 220 3.99 -14.91 15.73
N ASP A 221 5.15 -15.03 15.08
CA ASP A 221 6.23 -14.05 15.20
C ASP A 221 5.85 -12.76 14.45
N PHE A 222 5.26 -12.86 13.27
CA PHE A 222 4.78 -11.70 12.51
C PHE A 222 3.82 -10.82 13.35
N ILE A 223 2.81 -11.42 13.99
CA ILE A 223 1.87 -10.72 14.87
C ILE A 223 2.57 -10.09 16.09
N ARG A 224 3.63 -10.71 16.59
CA ARG A 224 4.34 -10.22 17.78
C ARG A 224 5.28 -9.06 17.47
N GLU A 225 5.99 -9.14 16.35
CA GLU A 225 7.03 -8.17 16.01
C GLU A 225 6.47 -6.96 15.24
N TYR A 226 5.48 -7.16 14.37
CA TYR A 226 4.86 -6.09 13.58
C TYR A 226 3.67 -5.45 14.29
N SER A 227 3.41 -4.17 13.96
CA SER A 227 2.32 -3.40 14.57
C SER A 227 1.13 -3.22 13.63
N ARG A 228 1.39 -3.05 12.32
CA ARG A 228 0.35 -2.79 11.32
C ARG A 228 0.54 -3.66 10.10
N LEU A 229 -0.57 -4.09 9.52
CA LEU A 229 -0.66 -4.66 8.18
C LEU A 229 -1.56 -3.75 7.34
N GLU A 230 -1.13 -3.47 6.14
CA GLU A 230 -1.78 -2.62 5.15
C GLU A 230 -2.01 -3.48 3.90
N ILE A 231 -3.25 -3.55 3.43
CA ILE A 231 -3.62 -4.34 2.24
C ILE A 231 -4.25 -3.39 1.23
N CYS A 232 -3.68 -3.28 0.03
CA CYS A 232 -4.28 -2.53 -1.07
C CYS A 232 -4.91 -3.49 -2.08
N ASN A 233 -6.24 -3.52 -2.08
CA ASN A 233 -7.01 -4.34 -3.00
C ASN A 233 -7.13 -3.65 -4.34
N LEU A 234 -6.72 -4.33 -5.40
CA LEU A 234 -6.65 -3.75 -6.74
C LEU A 234 -8.03 -3.57 -7.37
N SER A 235 -8.20 -2.46 -8.09
CA SER A 235 -9.35 -2.23 -8.97
C SER A 235 -9.26 -3.15 -10.20
N PRO A 236 -10.39 -3.57 -10.81
CA PRO A 236 -10.41 -4.30 -12.08
C PRO A 236 -9.59 -3.66 -13.20
N ASP A 237 -9.47 -2.34 -13.18
CA ASP A 237 -8.74 -1.55 -14.18
C ASP A 237 -7.23 -1.81 -14.14
N THR A 238 -6.71 -2.38 -13.04
CA THR A 238 -5.29 -2.57 -12.80
C THR A 238 -4.82 -3.97 -13.21
N LEU A 239 -5.69 -4.98 -13.18
CA LEU A 239 -5.34 -6.38 -13.45
C LEU A 239 -5.71 -6.81 -14.88
N THR A 240 -4.69 -7.22 -15.66
CA THR A 240 -4.88 -7.73 -17.03
C THR A 240 -5.36 -9.19 -17.07
N SER A 241 -5.19 -9.93 -15.98
CA SER A 241 -5.56 -11.34 -15.83
C SER A 241 -7.08 -11.57 -15.92
N LYS A 242 -7.51 -12.71 -16.44
CA LYS A 242 -8.93 -13.09 -16.65
C LYS A 242 -9.54 -13.90 -15.49
N GLU A 243 -8.85 -13.99 -14.35
CA GLU A 243 -9.30 -14.83 -13.24
C GLU A 243 -10.53 -14.27 -12.51
N GLN A 244 -11.25 -15.17 -11.83
CA GLN A 244 -12.61 -15.00 -11.29
C GLN A 244 -12.72 -14.14 -10.03
N HIS A 245 -11.60 -13.69 -9.44
CA HIS A 245 -11.59 -13.02 -8.12
C HIS A 245 -11.39 -11.49 -8.22
N LYS A 246 -12.07 -10.82 -9.15
CA LYS A 246 -12.00 -9.35 -9.29
C LYS A 246 -13.05 -8.64 -8.44
N TRP A 247 -12.64 -7.57 -7.77
CA TRP A 247 -13.54 -6.66 -7.05
C TRP A 247 -14.44 -5.88 -8.02
N ASN A 248 -15.72 -5.70 -7.72
CA ASN A 248 -16.55 -4.75 -8.47
C ASN A 248 -16.40 -3.34 -7.86
N THR A 249 -15.97 -2.37 -8.67
CA THR A 249 -15.71 -1.00 -8.19
C THR A 249 -16.79 -0.02 -8.65
N THR A 250 -17.27 0.82 -7.74
CA THR A 250 -18.15 1.97 -8.06
C THR A 250 -17.60 3.21 -7.37
N LEU A 251 -17.35 4.27 -8.13
CA LEU A 251 -16.80 5.52 -7.64
C LEU A 251 -17.87 6.61 -7.58
N PHE A 252 -17.95 7.31 -6.44
CA PHE A 252 -18.77 8.51 -6.28
C PHE A 252 -17.91 9.71 -5.94
N ASN A 253 -18.18 10.85 -6.61
CA ASN A 253 -17.56 12.12 -6.30
C ASN A 253 -18.54 13.02 -5.54
N GLY A 254 -18.05 13.74 -4.54
CA GLY A 254 -18.86 14.63 -3.71
C GLY A 254 -18.08 15.84 -3.21
N THR A 255 -18.78 16.79 -2.58
CA THR A 255 -18.17 17.98 -1.99
C THR A 255 -18.93 18.40 -0.74
N TRP A 256 -18.18 18.78 0.30
CA TRP A 256 -18.72 19.42 1.51
C TRP A 256 -18.53 20.93 1.43
N ALA A 257 -19.62 21.65 1.17
CA ALA A 257 -19.64 23.10 1.09
C ALA A 257 -20.28 23.73 2.34
N ARG A 258 -19.59 24.70 2.94
CA ARG A 258 -20.08 25.43 4.12
C ARG A 258 -21.45 26.07 3.83
N GLY A 259 -22.40 25.87 4.74
CA GLY A 259 -23.76 26.41 4.61
C GLY A 259 -24.70 25.61 3.69
N SER A 260 -24.23 24.49 3.13
CA SER A 260 -25.03 23.58 2.31
C SER A 260 -24.79 22.13 2.73
N THR A 261 -23.82 21.46 2.14
CA THR A 261 -23.59 20.02 2.32
C THR A 261 -22.62 19.66 3.44
N ALA A 262 -21.93 20.62 4.07
CA ALA A 262 -21.02 20.38 5.19
C ALA A 262 -21.78 20.12 6.51
N GLY A 263 -22.44 18.96 6.60
CA GLY A 263 -23.37 18.61 7.68
C GLY A 263 -22.72 18.15 9.00
N GLY A 264 -21.42 17.86 9.00
CA GLY A 264 -20.70 17.31 10.17
C GLY A 264 -20.96 15.82 10.39
N CYS A 265 -20.58 15.29 11.55
CA CYS A 265 -20.82 13.89 11.93
C CYS A 265 -22.15 13.69 12.67
N GLN A 266 -22.46 12.45 13.06
CA GLN A 266 -23.70 12.09 13.78
C GLN A 266 -23.94 12.88 15.08
N ASN A 267 -22.89 13.44 15.68
CA ASN A 267 -22.99 14.30 16.87
C ASN A 267 -23.66 15.66 16.57
N TYR A 268 -23.87 16.00 15.30
CA TYR A 268 -24.51 17.23 14.83
C TYR A 268 -25.84 16.94 14.09
N PRO A 269 -26.87 16.40 14.77
CA PRO A 269 -28.08 15.90 14.13
C PRO A 269 -28.85 16.96 13.33
N ALA A 270 -28.75 18.24 13.72
CA ALA A 270 -29.41 19.34 13.03
C ALA A 270 -28.92 19.53 11.57
N THR A 271 -27.66 19.16 11.29
CA THR A 271 -27.00 19.37 10.01
C THR A 271 -26.56 18.07 9.35
N PHE A 272 -26.44 16.97 10.08
CA PHE A 272 -25.90 15.69 9.58
C PHE A 272 -26.58 15.19 8.30
N TRP A 273 -27.90 15.35 8.21
CA TRP A 273 -28.70 14.89 7.07
C TRP A 273 -28.41 15.64 5.76
N THR A 274 -27.76 16.81 5.81
CA THR A 274 -27.41 17.60 4.62
C THR A 274 -26.15 17.09 3.91
N ASN A 275 -25.40 16.17 4.53
CA ASN A 275 -24.30 15.50 3.86
C ASN A 275 -24.77 14.73 2.61
N PRO A 276 -23.94 14.60 1.57
CA PRO A 276 -24.25 13.74 0.42
C PRO A 276 -24.55 12.29 0.85
N GLN A 277 -25.58 11.68 0.26
CA GLN A 277 -26.01 10.31 0.55
C GLN A 277 -25.90 9.45 -0.70
N PHE A 278 -25.36 8.24 -0.53
CA PHE A 278 -25.16 7.28 -1.61
C PHE A 278 -25.84 5.96 -1.28
N ARG A 279 -26.43 5.32 -2.29
CA ARG A 279 -27.12 4.03 -2.13
C ARG A 279 -26.25 2.91 -2.65
N ILE A 280 -26.09 1.87 -1.84
CA ILE A 280 -25.41 0.62 -2.21
C ILE A 280 -26.46 -0.49 -2.25
N LYS A 281 -26.42 -1.34 -3.28
CA LYS A 281 -27.32 -2.49 -3.43
C LYS A 281 -26.47 -3.76 -3.43
N LEU A 282 -26.79 -4.68 -2.53
CA LEU A 282 -26.14 -5.98 -2.39
C LEU A 282 -27.16 -7.03 -2.85
N GLU A 283 -26.83 -7.80 -3.89
CA GLU A 283 -27.74 -8.76 -4.53
C GLU A 283 -27.23 -10.20 -4.45
N GLU A 284 -25.98 -10.42 -4.87
CA GLU A 284 -25.37 -11.75 -4.95
C GLU A 284 -24.43 -11.98 -3.75
N PRO A 285 -24.63 -13.06 -2.97
CA PRO A 285 -23.73 -13.42 -1.87
C PRO A 285 -22.42 -14.04 -2.37
N ASP A 286 -21.39 -14.00 -1.53
CA ASP A 286 -20.03 -14.47 -1.85
C ASP A 286 -20.01 -15.99 -2.13
N HIS A 287 -19.23 -16.42 -3.14
CA HIS A 287 -19.20 -17.81 -3.60
C HIS A 287 -18.47 -18.78 -2.66
N ASP A 288 -17.53 -18.29 -1.84
CA ASP A 288 -16.64 -19.11 -1.01
C ASP A 288 -17.18 -19.30 0.42
N HIS A 289 -18.28 -20.04 0.54
CA HIS A 289 -18.66 -20.66 1.81
C HIS A 289 -18.11 -22.09 1.88
N ASP A 290 -16.79 -22.22 2.03
CA ASP A 290 -16.16 -23.50 2.39
C ASP A 290 -16.53 -23.84 3.85
N GLY A 291 -17.58 -24.64 4.01
CA GLY A 291 -17.78 -25.53 5.16
C GLY A 291 -18.16 -24.93 6.53
N SER A 292 -18.24 -23.61 6.72
CA SER A 292 -18.71 -23.03 7.98
C SER A 292 -20.18 -22.59 7.90
N SER A 293 -20.96 -22.95 8.92
CA SER A 293 -22.39 -22.69 9.11
C SER A 293 -22.74 -21.21 9.33
N LYS A 294 -22.23 -20.31 8.48
CA LYS A 294 -22.53 -18.88 8.48
C LYS A 294 -23.60 -18.59 7.42
N GLU A 295 -24.50 -17.67 7.73
CA GLU A 295 -25.52 -17.18 6.79
C GLU A 295 -24.86 -16.59 5.53
N PRO A 296 -25.50 -16.71 4.35
CA PRO A 296 -24.99 -16.12 3.12
C PRO A 296 -24.78 -14.61 3.30
N CYS A 297 -23.58 -14.12 3.01
CA CYS A 297 -23.20 -12.72 3.17
C CYS A 297 -22.68 -12.12 1.85
N CYS A 298 -22.81 -10.80 1.72
CA CYS A 298 -22.19 -10.02 0.64
C CYS A 298 -21.07 -9.18 1.27
N THR A 299 -19.83 -9.41 0.84
CA THR A 299 -18.68 -8.60 1.29
C THR A 299 -18.49 -7.40 0.37
N PHE A 300 -18.29 -6.21 0.95
CA PHE A 300 -17.97 -5.01 0.20
C PHE A 300 -17.05 -4.10 1.03
N ILE A 301 -16.24 -3.31 0.34
CA ILE A 301 -15.29 -2.37 0.96
C ILE A 301 -15.70 -0.95 0.56
N VAL A 302 -15.64 -0.01 1.51
CA VAL A 302 -15.92 1.41 1.26
C VAL A 302 -14.70 2.25 1.62
N GLY A 303 -14.06 2.83 0.60
CA GLY A 303 -13.02 3.83 0.75
C GLY A 303 -13.58 5.25 0.64
N LEU A 304 -13.37 6.09 1.66
CA LEU A 304 -13.71 7.52 1.61
C LEU A 304 -12.43 8.37 1.61
N MET A 305 -12.14 9.00 0.47
CA MET A 305 -10.92 9.80 0.28
C MET A 305 -11.20 11.30 0.20
N GLN A 306 -10.32 12.11 0.80
CA GLN A 306 -10.33 13.56 0.67
C GLN A 306 -9.27 14.04 -0.32
N LYS A 307 -9.64 14.95 -1.22
CA LYS A 307 -8.78 15.37 -2.34
C LYS A 307 -7.88 16.57 -1.98
N ASN A 308 -6.66 16.60 -2.53
CA ASN A 308 -5.74 17.75 -2.57
C ASN A 308 -5.20 18.29 -1.23
N ARG A 309 -5.33 17.56 -0.12
CA ARG A 309 -4.92 18.06 1.21
C ARG A 309 -3.41 18.24 1.35
N ARG A 310 -2.59 17.34 0.80
CA ARG A 310 -1.12 17.49 0.82
C ARG A 310 -0.64 18.80 0.22
N ARG A 311 -1.27 19.24 -0.88
CA ARG A 311 -0.96 20.53 -1.54
C ARG A 311 -1.32 21.73 -0.67
N GLN A 312 -2.31 21.58 0.21
CA GLN A 312 -2.78 22.64 1.11
C GLN A 312 -1.97 22.75 2.42
N ARG A 313 -1.06 21.81 2.72
CA ARG A 313 -0.14 21.92 3.87
C ARG A 313 0.69 23.20 3.84
N LYS A 314 1.08 23.68 2.65
CA LYS A 314 1.78 24.96 2.47
C LYS A 314 0.95 26.17 2.93
N MET A 315 -0.37 26.03 3.04
CA MET A 315 -1.30 27.04 3.53
C MET A 315 -1.68 26.82 5.01
N GLY A 316 -1.06 25.85 5.69
CA GLY A 316 -1.35 25.50 7.08
C GLY A 316 -2.60 24.64 7.26
N GLU A 317 -3.17 24.09 6.19
CA GLU A 317 -4.30 23.15 6.27
C GLU A 317 -3.80 21.71 6.34
N ASP A 318 -4.34 20.94 7.28
CA ASP A 318 -4.06 19.51 7.44
C ASP A 318 -5.25 18.65 6.98
N LEU A 319 -5.09 17.32 7.05
CA LEU A 319 -6.18 16.37 6.80
C LEU A 319 -7.37 16.65 7.72
N LEU A 320 -8.58 16.64 7.15
CA LEU A 320 -9.80 16.67 7.95
C LEU A 320 -10.07 15.30 8.57
N SER A 321 -10.64 15.30 9.77
CA SER A 321 -11.29 14.11 10.32
C SER A 321 -12.53 13.78 9.49
N ILE A 322 -12.46 12.70 8.72
CA ILE A 322 -13.53 12.21 7.86
C ILE A 322 -14.00 10.84 8.33
N GLY A 323 -15.21 10.47 7.92
CA GLY A 323 -15.82 9.18 8.19
C GLY A 323 -17.17 9.09 7.53
N PHE A 324 -17.77 7.91 7.55
CA PHE A 324 -19.09 7.65 7.01
C PHE A 324 -19.89 6.77 7.95
N ALA A 325 -21.21 6.74 7.74
CA ALA A 325 -22.13 5.86 8.45
C ALA A 325 -23.00 5.13 7.42
N LEU A 326 -23.18 3.83 7.63
CA LEU A 326 -24.02 2.99 6.80
C LEU A 326 -25.36 2.76 7.47
N TYR A 327 -26.44 2.93 6.71
CA TYR A 327 -27.80 2.73 7.17
C TYR A 327 -28.52 1.76 6.26
N LYS A 328 -29.26 0.82 6.85
CA LYS A 328 -30.17 -0.03 6.10
C LYS A 328 -31.37 0.80 5.66
N VAL A 329 -31.63 0.84 4.36
CA VAL A 329 -32.81 1.52 3.81
C VAL A 329 -34.06 0.74 4.23
N PRO A 330 -35.06 1.40 4.86
CA PRO A 330 -36.32 0.75 5.23
C PRO A 330 -37.10 0.26 4.00
N LYS A 331 -37.85 -0.82 4.16
CA LYS A 331 -38.63 -1.41 3.07
C LYS A 331 -39.75 -0.47 2.58
N GLU A 332 -40.18 0.51 3.37
CA GLU A 332 -41.24 1.45 2.99
C GLU A 332 -40.80 2.54 1.99
N VAL A 333 -39.52 2.61 1.62
CA VAL A 333 -38.95 3.65 0.74
C VAL A 333 -38.52 3.09 -0.64
N HIS A 334 -39.09 1.93 -1.02
CA HIS A 334 -38.74 1.22 -2.26
C HIS A 334 -39.59 1.60 -3.47
#